data_AF-A0A0G4E5T2-F1
#
_entry.id   AF-A0A0G4E5T2-F1
#
_cell.length_a   1.000
_cell.length_b   1.000
_cell.length_c   1.000
_cell.angle_alpha   90.00
_cell.angle_beta   90.00
_cell.angle_gamma   90.00
#
_symmetry.space_group_name_H-M   'P 1'
#
loop_
_entity.id
_entity.type
_entity.pdbx_description
1 polymer ?
#
loop_
_entity_poly.entity_id
_entity_poly.type
_entity_poly.pdbx_seq_one_letter_code
_entity_poly.pdbx_strand_id
1 'polypeptide(L)'
;MTRITQQTLEAMLASGAFIASKTFKCGGIAAVCQFTFTYAILADLGELGYGRRWCYHDRMATLCALDDWDDFSTSPEGWHRETHTGTSRDIPAPEQSFSDSMPAT
;
A
#
# COMPACT_ATOMS: atom_id res chain seq x y z
N MET A 1 -9.93 12.99 -13.87
CA MET A 1 -9.95 13.22 -12.41
C MET A 1 -8.96 14.32 -12.11
N THR A 2 -9.39 15.41 -11.47
CA THR A 2 -8.46 16.49 -11.07
C THR A 2 -7.61 15.98 -9.91
N ARG A 3 -6.29 15.96 -10.10
CA ARG A 3 -5.34 15.51 -9.08
C ARG A 3 -5.33 16.50 -7.92
N ILE A 4 -5.14 16.02 -6.69
CA ILE A 4 -4.94 16.90 -5.55
C ILE A 4 -3.65 17.70 -5.70
N THR A 5 -3.65 18.94 -5.20
CA THR A 5 -2.44 19.77 -5.17
C THR A 5 -1.53 19.35 -4.02
N GLN A 6 -0.25 19.73 -4.09
CA GLN A 6 0.71 19.51 -3.02
C GLN A 6 0.25 20.15 -1.69
N GLN A 7 -0.37 21.33 -1.75
CA GLN A 7 -0.90 22.01 -0.58
C GLN A 7 -2.06 21.23 0.07
N THR A 8 -2.96 20.67 -0.75
CA THR A 8 -4.04 19.81 -0.24
C THR A 8 -3.49 18.52 0.36
N LEU A 9 -2.47 17.93 -0.26
CA LEU A 9 -1.79 16.74 0.27
C LEU A 9 -1.18 17.02 1.66
N GLU A 10 -0.48 18.15 1.80
CA GLU A 10 0.11 18.59 3.07
C GLU A 10 -0.94 18.83 4.15
N ALA A 11 -2.05 19.49 3.79
CA ALA A 11 -3.17 19.68 4.72
C ALA A 11 -3.79 18.35 5.18
N MET A 12 -3.89 17.36 4.29
CA MET A 12 -4.39 16.02 4.60
C MET A 12 -3.43 15.20 5.46
N LEU A 13 -2.11 15.36 5.28
CA LEU A 13 -1.13 14.78 6.20
C LEU A 13 -1.21 15.44 7.57
N ALA A 14 -1.30 16.77 7.62
CA ALA A 14 -1.38 17.54 8.87
C ALA A 14 -2.65 17.23 9.67
N SER A 15 -3.77 16.93 9.00
CA SER A 15 -5.01 16.53 9.66
C SER A 15 -5.00 15.08 10.16
N GLY A 16 -3.98 14.29 9.81
CA GLY A 16 -3.90 12.87 10.10
C GLY A 16 -4.79 12.00 9.21
N ALA A 17 -5.37 12.55 8.13
CA ALA A 17 -6.14 11.78 7.16
C ALA A 17 -5.24 10.78 6.41
N PHE A 18 -3.98 11.15 6.18
CA PHE A 18 -2.94 10.26 5.67
C PHE A 18 -1.80 10.10 6.67
N ILE A 19 -1.27 8.88 6.75
CA ILE A 19 -0.11 8.55 7.59
C ILE A 19 1.18 8.95 6.88
N ALA A 20 1.25 8.72 5.58
CA ALA A 20 2.42 8.99 4.76
C ALA A 20 1.97 9.29 3.32
N SER A 21 2.82 9.96 2.55
CA SER A 21 2.59 10.17 1.12
C SER A 21 3.89 10.12 0.34
N LYS A 22 3.82 9.70 -0.92
CA LYS A 22 4.93 9.70 -1.86
C LYS A 22 4.47 10.36 -3.17
N THR A 23 5.28 11.29 -3.65
CA THR A 23 5.11 11.91 -4.97
C THR A 23 6.12 11.30 -5.93
N PHE A 24 5.64 10.79 -7.06
CA PHE A 24 6.43 10.10 -8.06
C PHE A 24 6.97 11.08 -9.12
N LYS A 25 8.06 10.72 -9.79
CA LYS A 25 8.68 11.55 -10.85
C LYS A 25 7.73 11.87 -12.01
N CYS A 26 6.76 10.99 -12.28
CA CYS A 26 5.71 11.21 -13.28
C CYS A 26 4.59 12.16 -12.83
N GLY A 27 4.69 12.72 -11.62
CA GLY A 27 3.66 13.56 -11.01
C GLY A 27 2.46 12.76 -10.48
N GLY A 28 2.59 11.43 -10.36
CA GLY A 28 1.66 10.60 -9.62
C GLY A 28 1.79 10.86 -8.12
N ILE A 29 0.68 10.82 -7.39
CA ILE A 29 0.67 10.97 -5.93
C ILE A 29 0.03 9.72 -5.35
N ALA A 30 0.70 9.14 -4.34
CA ALA A 30 0.16 8.09 -3.51
C ALA A 30 0.21 8.48 -2.03
N ALA A 31 -0.74 7.97 -1.26
CA ALA A 31 -0.77 8.15 0.18
C ALA A 31 -1.19 6.88 0.91
N VAL A 32 -0.67 6.72 2.13
CA VAL A 32 -1.07 5.67 3.05
C VAL A 32 -2.20 6.20 3.92
N CYS A 33 -3.32 5.48 3.93
CA CYS A 33 -4.46 5.74 4.77
C CYS A 33 -4.71 4.56 5.70
N GLN A 34 -5.12 4.86 6.94
CA GLN A 34 -5.63 3.86 7.87
C GLN A 34 -7.15 3.78 7.75
N PHE A 35 -7.62 2.58 7.45
CA PHE A 35 -9.03 2.21 7.58
C PHE A 35 -9.28 1.63 8.98
N THR A 36 -10.55 1.34 9.28
CA THR A 36 -10.98 0.82 10.60
C THR A 36 -10.19 -0.42 11.05
N PHE A 37 -9.76 -1.28 10.12
CA PHE A 37 -9.06 -2.53 10.43
C PHE A 37 -7.84 -2.82 9.55
N THR A 38 -7.56 -1.99 8.55
CA THR A 38 -6.52 -2.24 7.55
C THR A 38 -5.78 -0.96 7.18
N TYR A 39 -4.62 -1.13 6.57
CA TYR A 39 -3.86 -0.03 6.00
C TYR A 39 -3.90 -0.15 4.48
N ALA A 40 -3.89 0.98 3.78
CA ALA A 40 -3.89 0.94 2.32
C ALA A 40 -3.05 2.03 1.71
N ILE A 41 -2.42 1.70 0.59
CA ILE A 41 -1.84 2.68 -0.32
C ILE A 41 -2.92 3.08 -1.32
N LEU A 42 -3.28 4.35 -1.32
CA LEU A 42 -4.16 4.98 -2.30
C LEU A 42 -3.30 5.62 -3.38
N ALA A 43 -3.55 5.29 -4.64
CA ALA A 43 -2.90 5.92 -5.78
C ALA A 43 -3.91 6.64 -6.67
N ASP A 44 -3.38 7.57 -7.47
CA ASP A 44 -4.17 8.47 -8.32
C ASP A 44 -5.15 9.30 -7.48
N LEU A 45 -4.63 9.95 -6.43
CA LEU A 45 -5.41 10.81 -5.55
C LEU A 45 -5.95 12.03 -6.31
N GLY A 46 -7.28 12.14 -6.33
CA GLY A 46 -8.01 13.31 -6.80
C GLY A 46 -8.86 13.92 -5.70
N GLU A 47 -9.43 15.09 -5.97
CA GLU A 47 -10.17 15.87 -4.96
C GLU A 47 -11.34 15.11 -4.33
N LEU A 48 -11.98 14.22 -5.10
CA LEU A 48 -13.18 13.47 -4.68
C LEU A 48 -12.91 11.99 -4.41
N GLY A 49 -11.66 11.51 -4.51
CA GLY A 49 -11.36 10.09 -4.31
C GLY A 49 -10.01 9.64 -4.82
N TYR A 50 -9.88 8.34 -5.08
CA TYR A 50 -8.66 7.69 -5.56
C TYR A 50 -8.99 6.74 -6.70
N GLY A 51 -8.05 6.57 -7.64
CA GLY A 51 -8.20 5.64 -8.76
C GLY A 51 -7.92 4.20 -8.38
N ARG A 52 -6.87 3.97 -7.58
CA ARG A 52 -6.41 2.63 -7.20
C ARG A 52 -6.16 2.54 -5.69
N ARG A 53 -6.38 1.36 -5.12
CA ARG A 53 -6.03 1.06 -3.73
C ARG A 53 -5.51 -0.36 -3.56
N TRP A 54 -4.49 -0.49 -2.74
CA TRP A 54 -3.92 -1.77 -2.32
C TRP A 54 -3.96 -1.87 -0.80
N CYS A 55 -4.62 -2.92 -0.29
CA CYS A 55 -4.82 -3.13 1.14
C CYS A 55 -3.78 -4.10 1.72
N TYR A 56 -3.36 -3.78 2.94
CA TYR A 56 -2.36 -4.47 3.74
C TYR A 56 -2.90 -4.70 5.15
N HIS A 57 -2.46 -5.78 5.80
CA HIS A 57 -2.82 -6.07 7.18
C HIS A 57 -1.97 -5.29 8.19
N ASP A 58 -0.72 -4.96 7.84
CA ASP A 58 0.22 -4.29 8.72
C ASP A 58 0.56 -2.88 8.21
N ARG A 59 0.56 -1.92 9.14
CA ARG A 59 1.04 -0.55 8.93
C ARG A 59 2.47 -0.54 8.40
N MET A 60 3.36 -1.32 9.00
CA MET A 60 4.76 -1.30 8.64
C MET A 60 4.98 -1.86 7.25
N ALA A 61 4.33 -2.98 6.92
CA ALA A 61 4.35 -3.52 5.56
C ALA A 61 3.86 -2.49 4.53
N THR A 62 2.82 -1.72 4.87
CA THR A 62 2.28 -0.66 4.00
C THR A 62 3.27 0.47 3.77
N LEU A 63 3.98 0.89 4.82
CA LEU A 63 4.97 1.97 4.73
C LEU A 63 6.19 1.53 3.93
N CYS A 64 6.72 0.33 4.19
CA CYS A 64 7.81 -0.24 3.39
C CYS A 64 7.39 -0.39 1.93
N ALA A 65 6.20 -0.93 1.67
CA ALA A 65 5.70 -1.07 0.31
C ALA A 65 5.50 0.28 -0.41
N LEU A 66 5.16 1.37 0.30
CA LEU A 66 5.12 2.70 -0.29
C LEU A 66 6.54 3.22 -0.59
N ASP A 67 7.49 2.99 0.32
CA ASP A 67 8.88 3.44 0.18
C ASP A 67 9.59 2.73 -0.97
N ASP A 68 9.44 1.41 -1.07
CA ASP A 68 10.02 0.56 -2.12
C ASP A 68 9.35 0.75 -3.49
N TRP A 69 8.15 1.34 -3.53
CA TRP A 69 7.41 1.52 -4.77
C TRP A 69 7.90 2.75 -5.54
N ASP A 70 8.72 2.55 -6.57
CA ASP A 70 9.33 3.63 -7.36
C ASP A 70 8.67 3.91 -8.72
N ASP A 71 7.97 2.94 -9.29
CA ASP A 71 7.28 3.08 -10.57
C ASP A 71 5.77 3.14 -10.39
N PHE A 72 5.21 4.34 -10.52
CA PHE A 72 3.77 4.58 -10.37
C PHE A 72 2.86 3.79 -11.34
N SER A 73 3.43 3.29 -12.45
CA SER A 73 2.69 2.47 -13.42
C SER A 73 2.52 1.03 -12.94
N THR A 74 3.37 0.56 -12.02
CA THR A 74 3.30 -0.77 -11.45
C THR A 74 2.40 -0.81 -10.21
N SER A 75 2.22 -2.00 -9.65
CA SER A 75 1.62 -2.19 -8.34
C SER A 75 2.71 -2.29 -7.28
N PRO A 76 2.53 -1.72 -6.07
CA PRO A 76 3.40 -2.04 -4.94
C PRO A 76 3.39 -3.56 -4.65
N GLU A 77 4.39 -4.07 -3.95
CA GLU A 77 4.47 -5.49 -3.57
C GLU A 77 3.81 -5.76 -2.22
N GLY A 78 3.48 -7.03 -1.94
CA GLY A 78 2.99 -7.46 -0.62
C GLY A 78 1.53 -7.12 -0.29
N TRP A 79 0.74 -6.61 -1.23
CA TRP A 79 -0.68 -6.36 -0.99
C TRP A 79 -1.50 -7.65 -0.98
N HIS A 80 -2.49 -7.71 -0.08
CA HIS A 80 -3.39 -8.86 0.02
C HIS A 80 -4.58 -8.74 -0.93
N ARG A 81 -5.07 -7.50 -1.15
CA ARG A 81 -6.23 -7.26 -2.00
C ARG A 81 -6.12 -5.94 -2.76
N GLU A 82 -6.26 -6.03 -4.08
CA GLU A 82 -6.46 -4.87 -4.95
C GLU A 82 -7.95 -4.74 -5.25
N THR A 83 -8.56 -3.64 -4.84
CA THR A 83 -10.04 -3.55 -4.93
C THR A 83 -10.54 -3.12 -6.30
N HIS A 84 -9.69 -2.57 -7.16
CA HIS A 84 -10.10 -2.14 -8.48
C HIS A 84 -10.21 -3.32 -9.46
N THR A 85 -9.31 -4.29 -9.37
CA THR A 85 -9.29 -5.51 -10.19
C THR A 85 -9.99 -6.69 -9.50
N GLY A 86 -10.20 -6.60 -8.18
CA GLY A 86 -10.71 -7.72 -7.37
C GLY A 86 -9.69 -8.84 -7.20
N THR A 87 -8.46 -8.65 -7.66
CA THR A 87 -7.38 -9.63 -7.52
C THR A 87 -6.93 -9.70 -6.06
N SER A 88 -6.74 -10.92 -5.58
CA SER A 88 -6.04 -11.22 -4.34
C SER A 88 -4.73 -11.90 -4.71
N ARG A 89 -3.60 -11.43 -4.17
CA ARG A 89 -2.38 -12.23 -4.15
C ARG A 89 -2.43 -13.04 -2.87
N ASP A 90 -2.52 -14.37 -3.00
CA ASP A 90 -2.22 -15.25 -1.88
C ASP A 90 -0.76 -15.00 -1.52
N ILE A 91 -0.53 -14.38 -0.36
CA ILE A 91 0.82 -14.37 0.21
C ILE A 91 1.11 -15.82 0.55
N PRO A 92 2.14 -16.46 -0.04
CA PRO A 92 2.51 -17.80 0.36
C PRO A 92 2.78 -17.76 1.86
N ALA A 93 2.12 -18.63 2.61
CA ALA A 93 2.34 -18.77 4.04
C ALA A 93 3.86 -18.86 4.31
N PRO A 94 4.39 -18.22 5.37
CA PRO A 94 5.80 -18.32 5.67
C PRO A 94 6.17 -19.80 5.73
N GLU A 95 7.14 -20.21 4.90
CA GLU A 95 7.71 -21.54 4.91
C GLU A 95 8.21 -21.81 6.33
N GLN A 96 7.41 -22.55 7.11
CA GLN A 96 7.89 -23.17 8.32
C GLN A 96 8.80 -24.30 7.88
N SER A 97 10.11 -24.03 7.73
CA SER A 97 11.13 -25.04 7.54
C SER A 97 11.22 -25.88 8.83
N PHE A 98 10.28 -26.81 9.01
CA PHE A 98 10.35 -27.83 10.05
C PHE A 98 11.43 -28.82 9.64
N SER A 99 12.62 -28.64 10.21
CA SER A 99 13.73 -29.57 10.10
C SER A 99 13.45 -30.78 11.00
N ASP A 100 12.64 -31.71 10.50
CA ASP A 100 12.45 -33.01 11.14
C ASP A 100 13.71 -33.87 10.89
N SER A 101 14.71 -33.71 11.76
CA SER A 101 15.74 -34.75 11.96
C SER A 101 15.13 -35.88 12.76
N MET A 102 14.69 -36.94 12.09
CA MET A 102 14.48 -38.24 12.75
C MET A 102 15.84 -38.89 13.06
N PRO A 103 16.11 -39.31 14.30
CA PRO A 103 17.16 -40.29 14.56
C PRO A 103 16.59 -41.69 14.29
N ALA A 104 17.20 -42.40 13.34
CA ALA A 104 16.98 -43.84 13.18
C ALA A 104 17.63 -44.58 14.37
N THR A 105 16.84 -45.38 15.08
CA THR A 105 17.32 -46.45 15.97
C THR A 105 17.39 -47.75 15.19
#